data_AF-A0A8H7TI16-F1
#
_entry.id   AF-A0A8H7TI16-F1
#
_cell.length_a   1.000
_cell.length_b   1.000
_cell.length_c   1.000
_cell.angle_alpha   90.00
_cell.angle_beta   90.00
_cell.angle_gamma   90.00
#
_symmetry.space_group_name_H-M   'P 1'
#
loop_
_entity.id
_entity.type
_entity.pdbx_description
1 polymer ?
#
loop_
_entity_poly.entity_id
_entity_poly.type
_entity_poly.pdbx_seq_one_letter_code
_entity_poly.pdbx_strand_id
1 'polypeptide(L)'
;MKFSSSILSSLVLASSALAAPGTALRRSRAAHKSNPINRINKPELTNVTEVSYSSNWAGAVLIGTGYTSVTGTFTVPSPTTAGSGSAWVGIDGDTCGTAILQTGVDWTRSGSKITYDAWYEWYPDYAYDFSGITIAAGDVITVTVTATSKTAGTAIVKNVTKGTSVTHTFSNEASLGSLCEYNAEWIVEDFESGGSLVSFANFGTVTFSGASAVKSGTSVGVTGATIIDIEQSNTILTDCSLVGTSGVTCKLKLEMPILKLYTSPGQLTDEEKQELATILTSGYTKLMPAFFVNIMFHELPDNSFFLGGKPTSGKFIRFTAEHIALNFNEDLVRANRYLDWVGEIFNQRFDHRGWTWEVSVTESRRELWRVQSLVPPLVGSEGMKVWMEGGKAVPWEGEKL
;
A
#
# COMPACT_ATOMS: atom_id res chain seq x y z
N MET A 1 76.22 22.07 -34.17
CA MET A 1 74.81 22.02 -34.62
C MET A 1 74.52 20.61 -35.11
N LYS A 2 73.42 19.93 -34.80
CA LYS A 2 72.43 20.03 -33.71
C LYS A 2 72.02 18.57 -33.43
N PHE A 3 71.85 18.16 -32.18
CA PHE A 3 71.19 16.88 -31.88
C PHE A 3 69.71 16.96 -32.33
N SER A 4 69.15 15.86 -32.82
CA SER A 4 67.71 15.75 -33.10
C SER A 4 67.23 14.35 -32.78
N SER A 5 66.67 14.21 -31.58
CA SER A 5 66.00 13.01 -31.10
C SER A 5 64.71 12.79 -31.88
N SER A 6 64.44 11.57 -32.31
CA SER A 6 63.10 11.13 -32.75
C SER A 6 62.69 9.92 -31.91
N ILE A 7 61.59 10.09 -31.17
CA ILE A 7 61.14 9.18 -30.12
C ILE A 7 60.29 8.07 -30.73
N LEU A 8 60.60 6.80 -30.44
CA LEU A 8 59.68 5.69 -30.67
C LEU A 8 58.42 5.88 -29.82
N SER A 9 57.29 6.15 -30.45
CA SER A 9 55.99 6.18 -29.78
C SER A 9 55.36 4.78 -29.84
N SER A 10 55.51 4.03 -28.75
CA SER A 10 54.90 2.70 -28.60
C SER A 10 53.39 2.84 -28.37
N LEU A 11 52.58 2.51 -29.37
CA LEU A 11 51.13 2.47 -29.24
C LEU A 11 50.71 1.29 -28.33
N VAL A 12 50.46 1.60 -27.06
CA VAL A 12 49.81 0.67 -26.12
C VAL A 12 48.33 0.58 -26.52
N LEU A 13 47.93 -0.56 -27.10
CA LEU A 13 46.53 -0.92 -27.25
C LEU A 13 45.95 -1.25 -25.87
N ALA A 14 45.49 -0.21 -25.17
CA ALA A 14 44.69 -0.36 -23.97
C ALA A 14 43.32 -0.93 -24.35
N SER A 15 43.18 -2.24 -24.28
CA SER A 15 41.91 -2.95 -24.43
C SER A 15 40.89 -2.41 -23.42
N SER A 16 40.06 -1.48 -23.87
CA SER A 16 38.95 -0.97 -23.07
C SER A 16 37.95 -2.11 -22.95
N ALA A 17 37.96 -2.80 -21.81
CA ALA A 17 36.87 -3.69 -21.45
C ALA A 17 35.62 -2.83 -21.27
N LEU A 18 34.87 -2.64 -22.36
CA LEU A 18 33.57 -2.02 -22.37
C LEU A 18 32.68 -2.82 -21.41
N ALA A 19 32.49 -2.29 -20.21
CA ALA A 19 31.54 -2.83 -19.25
C ALA A 19 30.18 -2.86 -19.96
N ALA A 20 29.64 -4.06 -20.16
CA ALA A 20 28.36 -4.23 -20.83
C ALA A 20 27.29 -3.34 -20.17
N PRO A 21 26.42 -2.64 -20.93
CA PRO A 21 25.46 -1.68 -20.36
C PRO A 21 24.46 -2.25 -19.34
N GLY A 22 24.44 -3.57 -19.11
CA GLY A 22 23.58 -4.23 -18.14
C GLY A 22 24.16 -4.35 -16.72
N THR A 23 25.46 -4.19 -16.48
CA THR A 23 26.05 -4.50 -15.15
C THR A 23 25.65 -3.49 -14.07
N ALA A 24 25.52 -2.21 -14.43
CA ALA A 24 25.00 -1.17 -13.53
C ALA A 24 23.50 -1.35 -13.26
N LEU A 25 22.72 -1.69 -14.29
CA LEU A 25 21.29 -2.02 -14.19
C LEU A 25 21.01 -3.30 -13.39
N ARG A 26 21.97 -4.24 -13.33
CA ARG A 26 21.92 -5.39 -12.42
C ARG A 26 22.19 -4.99 -10.98
N ARG A 27 23.15 -4.09 -10.74
CA ARG A 27 23.42 -3.55 -9.38
C ARG A 27 22.28 -2.70 -8.83
N SER A 28 21.53 -1.99 -9.68
CA SER A 28 20.38 -1.19 -9.23
C SER A 28 19.10 -2.00 -9.00
N ARG A 29 19.09 -3.31 -9.28
CA ARG A 29 17.98 -4.22 -8.93
C ARG A 29 18.27 -5.00 -7.64
N ALA A 30 19.53 -5.32 -7.39
CA ALA A 30 20.01 -6.00 -6.18
C ALA A 30 20.10 -5.04 -4.96
N ALA A 31 19.04 -4.28 -4.70
CA ALA A 31 19.01 -3.25 -3.66
C ALA A 31 17.63 -3.05 -2.99
N HIS A 32 16.68 -4.00 -3.17
CA HIS A 32 15.59 -4.16 -2.21
C HIS A 32 16.12 -4.92 -0.99
N LYS A 33 15.64 -4.55 0.19
CA LYS A 33 15.93 -5.24 1.44
C LYS A 33 14.68 -5.13 2.31
N SER A 34 14.11 -6.25 2.71
CA SER A 34 13.03 -6.23 3.69
C SER A 34 13.63 -5.98 5.07
N ASN A 35 12.85 -5.36 5.96
CA ASN A 35 13.27 -5.12 7.33
C ASN A 35 12.31 -5.84 8.29
N PRO A 36 12.79 -6.19 9.51
CA PRO A 36 11.92 -6.54 10.62
C PRO A 36 10.80 -5.51 10.78
N ILE A 37 9.67 -5.96 11.30
CA ILE A 37 8.49 -5.11 11.47
C ILE A 37 8.80 -3.86 12.29
N ASN A 38 8.38 -2.71 11.78
CA ASN A 38 8.51 -1.44 12.48
C ASN A 38 7.19 -1.08 13.18
N ARG A 39 6.92 -1.74 14.32
CA ARG A 39 5.66 -1.62 15.08
C ARG A 39 5.42 -0.20 15.60
N ILE A 40 4.17 0.25 15.46
CA ILE A 40 3.68 1.53 15.97
C ILE A 40 2.92 1.27 17.27
N ASN A 41 3.54 1.64 18.39
CA ASN A 41 2.92 1.53 19.71
C ASN A 41 1.87 2.65 19.89
N LYS A 42 0.58 2.29 19.84
CA LYS A 42 -0.53 3.16 20.23
C LYS A 42 -0.95 2.89 21.68
N PRO A 43 -1.41 3.90 22.45
CA PRO A 43 -2.06 3.66 23.73
C PRO A 43 -3.30 2.77 23.54
N GLU A 44 -3.50 1.77 24.41
CA GLU A 44 -4.66 0.88 24.35
C GLU A 44 -5.96 1.67 24.51
N LEU A 45 -6.78 1.69 23.45
CA LEU A 45 -8.18 2.09 23.50
C LEU A 45 -9.03 0.83 23.68
N THR A 46 -9.63 0.68 24.86
CA THR A 46 -10.38 -0.51 25.23
C THR A 46 -11.64 -0.68 24.36
N ASN A 47 -11.83 -1.90 23.82
CA ASN A 47 -12.96 -2.41 23.01
C ASN A 47 -12.82 -2.51 21.48
N VAL A 48 -11.64 -2.32 20.87
CA VAL A 48 -11.44 -2.68 19.45
C VAL A 48 -10.87 -4.10 19.34
N THR A 49 -11.32 -4.88 18.35
CA THR A 49 -10.64 -6.15 17.98
C THR A 49 -9.20 -5.85 17.59
N GLU A 50 -8.23 -6.45 18.29
CA GLU A 50 -6.83 -5.99 18.33
C GLU A 50 -6.07 -6.11 16.98
N VAL A 51 -6.24 -5.11 16.12
CA VAL A 51 -5.37 -4.83 14.98
C VAL A 51 -4.15 -4.06 15.47
N SER A 52 -2.96 -4.63 15.28
CA SER A 52 -1.68 -3.93 15.46
C SER A 52 -1.36 -3.04 14.26
N TYR A 53 -0.47 -2.08 14.45
CA TYR A 53 0.01 -1.20 13.39
C TYR A 53 1.53 -1.30 13.23
N SER A 54 2.01 -1.16 12.00
CA SER A 54 3.43 -0.99 11.69
C SER A 54 3.62 -0.02 10.53
N SER A 55 4.81 0.53 10.32
CA SER A 55 5.03 1.44 9.19
C SER A 55 5.29 0.72 7.86
N ASN A 56 5.61 -0.58 7.87
CA ASN A 56 6.01 -1.34 6.67
C ASN A 56 5.22 -2.63 6.41
N TRP A 57 4.68 -3.34 7.42
CA TRP A 57 3.97 -4.62 7.25
C TRP A 57 2.47 -4.53 7.46
N ALA A 58 1.71 -5.19 6.58
CA ALA A 58 0.28 -5.44 6.69
C ALA A 58 0.03 -6.95 6.50
N GLY A 59 -0.74 -7.62 7.36
CA GLY A 59 -0.92 -9.06 7.25
C GLY A 59 -1.40 -9.73 8.53
N ALA A 60 -0.95 -10.99 8.69
CA ALA A 60 -1.19 -11.78 9.89
C ALA A 60 0.10 -12.46 10.35
N VAL A 61 0.37 -12.41 11.66
CA VAL A 61 1.55 -13.03 12.30
C VAL A 61 1.09 -13.97 13.41
N LEU A 62 1.51 -15.24 13.35
CA LEU A 62 1.40 -16.17 14.46
C LEU A 62 2.63 -16.04 15.36
N ILE A 63 2.43 -15.74 16.64
CA ILE A 63 3.50 -15.65 17.64
C ILE A 63 3.57 -16.95 18.46
N GLY A 64 4.76 -17.41 18.81
CA GLY A 64 4.95 -18.67 19.53
C GLY A 64 6.39 -19.17 19.52
N THR A 65 6.56 -20.48 19.37
CA THR A 65 7.86 -21.15 19.22
C THR A 65 7.71 -22.39 18.33
N GLY A 66 8.80 -22.78 17.68
CA GLY A 66 8.90 -24.00 16.87
C GLY A 66 8.25 -23.92 15.49
N TYR A 67 8.09 -22.72 14.92
CA TYR A 67 7.65 -22.58 13.53
C TYR A 67 8.79 -22.93 12.56
N THR A 68 8.58 -23.96 11.74
CA THR A 68 9.63 -24.51 10.86
C THR A 68 9.26 -24.51 9.38
N SER A 69 8.02 -24.18 9.02
CA SER A 69 7.63 -23.91 7.64
C SER A 69 6.40 -23.01 7.60
N VAL A 70 6.31 -22.15 6.58
CA VAL A 70 5.14 -21.30 6.32
C VAL A 70 4.86 -21.31 4.83
N THR A 71 3.59 -21.44 4.47
CA THR A 71 3.10 -21.52 3.09
C THR A 71 1.87 -20.64 2.90
N GLY A 72 1.78 -19.97 1.76
CA GLY A 72 0.60 -19.23 1.33
C GLY A 72 0.47 -19.21 -0.19
N THR A 73 -0.76 -19.15 -0.70
CA THR A 73 -1.03 -19.03 -2.14
C THR A 73 -1.85 -17.78 -2.43
N PHE A 74 -1.34 -16.88 -3.26
CA PHE A 74 -2.03 -15.63 -3.63
C PHE A 74 -2.04 -15.43 -5.15
N THR A 75 -2.97 -14.61 -5.62
CA THR A 75 -2.97 -14.11 -7.00
C THR A 75 -2.17 -12.81 -7.07
N VAL A 76 -1.23 -12.72 -8.01
CA VAL A 76 -0.37 -11.53 -8.16
C VAL A 76 -1.22 -10.30 -8.52
N PRO A 77 -1.16 -9.22 -7.71
CA PRO A 77 -1.98 -8.03 -7.94
C PRO A 77 -1.54 -7.27 -9.19
N SER A 78 -2.41 -6.42 -9.70
CA SER A 78 -2.11 -5.49 -10.80
C SER A 78 -2.16 -4.06 -10.26
N PRO A 79 -1.04 -3.52 -9.72
CA PRO A 79 -1.02 -2.21 -9.05
C PRO A 79 -1.54 -1.10 -9.95
N THR A 80 -2.33 -0.19 -9.37
CA THR A 80 -3.06 0.86 -10.11
C THR A 80 -2.32 2.20 -10.13
N THR A 81 -1.63 2.55 -9.04
CA THR A 81 -0.79 3.74 -8.93
C THR A 81 0.68 3.41 -9.21
N ALA A 82 1.48 4.42 -9.53
CA ALA A 82 2.93 4.28 -9.55
C ALA A 82 3.47 3.98 -8.15
N GLY A 83 4.56 3.22 -8.07
CA GLY A 83 5.11 2.75 -6.80
C GLY A 83 5.46 1.26 -6.80
N SER A 84 5.72 0.71 -5.63
CA SER A 84 6.08 -0.69 -5.42
C SER A 84 5.41 -1.28 -4.18
N GLY A 85 5.54 -2.59 -3.99
CA GLY A 85 5.11 -3.32 -2.79
C GLY A 85 5.37 -4.81 -3.00
N SER A 86 5.31 -5.58 -1.91
CA SER A 86 5.61 -7.01 -1.94
C SER A 86 4.51 -7.84 -1.28
N ALA A 87 4.40 -9.12 -1.65
CA ALA A 87 3.61 -10.11 -0.93
C ALA A 87 4.44 -11.38 -0.72
N TRP A 88 4.57 -11.81 0.54
CA TRP A 88 5.51 -12.85 0.94
C TRP A 88 5.04 -13.66 2.15
N VAL A 89 5.73 -14.78 2.41
CA VAL A 89 5.62 -15.56 3.65
C VAL A 89 6.99 -15.76 4.28
N GLY A 90 7.02 -15.79 5.61
CA GLY A 90 8.28 -15.81 6.36
C GLY A 90 8.23 -16.62 7.65
N ILE A 91 9.40 -16.72 8.27
CA ILE A 91 9.62 -17.10 9.67
C ILE A 91 10.48 -16.01 10.32
N ASP A 92 10.08 -15.58 11.51
CA ASP A 92 10.72 -14.55 12.36
C ASP A 92 10.52 -13.09 11.88
N GLY A 93 11.36 -12.13 12.28
CA GLY A 93 11.23 -10.71 11.90
C GLY A 93 10.20 -9.87 12.66
N ASP A 94 9.25 -10.48 13.39
CA ASP A 94 8.38 -9.76 14.34
C ASP A 94 8.97 -9.71 15.76
N THR A 95 8.74 -10.76 16.56
CA THR A 95 9.28 -10.84 17.92
C THR A 95 10.74 -11.31 17.95
N CYS A 96 11.26 -11.78 16.82
CA CYS A 96 12.64 -12.21 16.64
C CYS A 96 13.35 -11.35 15.57
N GLY A 97 14.06 -10.31 16.01
CA GLY A 97 14.78 -9.40 15.11
C GLY A 97 16.16 -9.88 14.63
N THR A 98 16.58 -11.12 14.92
CA THR A 98 17.94 -11.60 14.61
C THR A 98 18.11 -12.14 13.20
N ALA A 99 17.04 -12.69 12.61
CA ALA A 99 17.00 -13.15 11.23
C ALA A 99 15.54 -13.21 10.75
N ILE A 100 15.37 -13.27 9.42
CA ILE A 100 14.08 -13.57 8.78
C ILE A 100 14.36 -14.51 7.61
N LEU A 101 13.69 -15.65 7.54
CA LEU A 101 13.71 -16.53 6.37
C LEU A 101 12.41 -16.30 5.60
N GLN A 102 12.50 -15.69 4.42
CA GLN A 102 11.31 -15.21 3.69
C GLN A 102 11.44 -15.33 2.17
N THR A 103 10.30 -15.43 1.48
CA THR A 103 10.22 -15.50 0.02
C THR A 103 8.89 -14.96 -0.50
N GLY A 104 8.94 -14.28 -1.64
CA GLY A 104 7.83 -13.45 -2.09
C GLY A 104 7.83 -13.11 -3.57
N VAL A 105 6.91 -12.20 -3.89
CA VAL A 105 6.82 -11.51 -5.18
C VAL A 105 6.68 -10.02 -4.90
N ASP A 106 7.57 -9.25 -5.51
CA ASP A 106 7.44 -7.80 -5.63
C ASP A 106 6.61 -7.43 -6.85
N TRP A 107 5.94 -6.29 -6.77
CA TRP A 107 5.45 -5.55 -7.93
C TRP A 107 6.04 -4.14 -7.92
N THR A 108 6.32 -3.62 -9.10
CA THR A 108 6.69 -2.21 -9.30
C THR A 108 5.97 -1.66 -10.52
N ARG A 109 5.23 -0.56 -10.35
CA ARG A 109 4.59 0.19 -11.45
C ARG A 109 5.31 1.50 -11.69
N SER A 110 5.80 1.67 -12.92
CA SER A 110 6.41 2.91 -13.41
C SER A 110 5.71 3.33 -14.70
N GLY A 111 4.91 4.39 -14.61
CA GLY A 111 4.01 4.81 -15.69
C GLY A 111 2.96 3.72 -16.01
N SER A 112 2.93 3.28 -17.27
CA SER A 112 2.09 2.19 -17.75
C SER A 112 2.73 0.80 -17.61
N LYS A 113 4.03 0.71 -17.27
CA LYS A 113 4.73 -0.56 -17.14
C LYS A 113 4.63 -1.08 -15.71
N ILE A 114 4.29 -2.35 -15.57
CA ILE A 114 4.41 -3.10 -14.31
C ILE A 114 5.49 -4.17 -14.50
N THR A 115 6.39 -4.31 -13.51
CA THR A 115 7.32 -5.43 -13.39
C THR A 115 7.00 -6.23 -12.14
N TYR A 116 7.34 -7.51 -12.17
CA TYR A 116 7.19 -8.44 -11.07
C TYR A 116 8.45 -9.27 -10.97
N ASP A 117 8.99 -9.38 -9.76
CA ASP A 117 10.24 -10.05 -9.48
C ASP A 117 10.00 -10.96 -8.26
N ALA A 118 10.30 -12.25 -8.42
CA ALA A 118 10.17 -13.25 -7.35
C ALA A 118 11.50 -13.38 -6.64
N TRP A 119 11.52 -13.42 -5.31
CA TRP A 119 12.76 -13.28 -4.53
C TRP A 119 12.80 -14.18 -3.30
N TYR A 120 14.02 -14.33 -2.76
CA TYR A 120 14.29 -15.01 -1.48
C TYR A 120 15.27 -14.18 -0.65
N GLU A 121 15.15 -14.25 0.68
CA GLU A 121 16.04 -13.54 1.60
C GLU A 121 16.29 -14.35 2.88
N TRP A 122 17.51 -14.21 3.41
CA TRP A 122 17.84 -14.49 4.81
C TRP A 122 18.33 -13.18 5.43
N TYR A 123 17.42 -12.38 5.98
CA TYR A 123 17.77 -11.14 6.67
C TYR A 123 18.73 -11.49 7.83
N PRO A 124 19.80 -10.71 8.10
CA PRO A 124 20.07 -9.34 7.64
C PRO A 124 20.89 -9.19 6.36
N ASP A 125 21.09 -10.23 5.54
CA ASP A 125 21.62 -10.04 4.17
C ASP A 125 20.56 -9.36 3.27
N TYR A 126 20.91 -9.09 2.02
CA TYR A 126 19.99 -8.60 1.00
C TYR A 126 19.09 -9.72 0.47
N ALA A 127 17.93 -9.33 -0.04
CA ALA A 127 17.10 -10.19 -0.86
C ALA A 127 17.67 -10.36 -2.28
N TYR A 128 17.40 -11.52 -2.88
CA TYR A 128 17.91 -11.89 -4.20
C TYR A 128 16.79 -12.37 -5.13
N ASP A 129 16.76 -11.83 -6.35
CA ASP A 129 15.82 -12.24 -7.39
C ASP A 129 16.08 -13.69 -7.87
N PHE A 130 15.03 -14.49 -7.93
CA PHE A 130 15.04 -15.77 -8.62
C PHE A 130 15.15 -15.60 -10.14
N SER A 131 16.09 -16.32 -10.74
CA SER A 131 16.10 -16.54 -12.19
C SER A 131 15.35 -17.84 -12.56
N GLY A 132 14.82 -17.92 -13.79
CA GLY A 132 14.14 -19.11 -14.30
C GLY A 132 12.63 -19.18 -14.02
N ILE A 133 12.07 -18.21 -13.30
CA ILE A 133 10.62 -18.00 -13.15
C ILE A 133 10.19 -16.70 -13.84
N THR A 134 8.94 -16.62 -14.28
CA THR A 134 8.34 -15.39 -14.81
C THR A 134 7.01 -15.16 -14.13
N ILE A 135 6.78 -13.92 -13.67
CA ILE A 135 5.60 -13.53 -12.93
C ILE A 135 4.84 -12.46 -13.72
N ALA A 136 3.51 -12.52 -13.67
CA ALA A 136 2.59 -11.57 -14.31
C ALA A 136 1.35 -11.35 -13.43
N ALA A 137 0.65 -10.23 -13.66
CA ALA A 137 -0.65 -9.97 -13.06
C ALA A 137 -1.60 -11.15 -13.27
N GLY A 138 -2.31 -11.57 -12.22
CA GLY A 138 -3.26 -12.69 -12.31
C GLY A 138 -2.64 -14.09 -12.25
N ASP A 139 -1.31 -14.23 -12.24
CA ASP A 139 -0.69 -15.52 -11.91
C ASP A 139 -1.05 -15.94 -10.48
N VAL A 140 -1.32 -17.22 -10.26
CA VAL A 140 -1.50 -17.82 -8.94
C VAL A 140 -0.14 -18.34 -8.49
N ILE A 141 0.38 -17.80 -7.40
CA ILE A 141 1.71 -18.11 -6.86
C ILE A 141 1.54 -18.77 -5.49
N THR A 142 2.16 -19.93 -5.31
CA THR A 142 2.38 -20.52 -3.98
C THR A 142 3.81 -20.19 -3.56
N VAL A 143 3.95 -19.57 -2.40
CA VAL A 143 5.22 -19.29 -1.73
C VAL A 143 5.33 -20.18 -0.49
N THR A 144 6.52 -20.74 -0.26
CA THR A 144 6.82 -21.60 0.89
C THR A 144 8.24 -21.34 1.38
N VAL A 145 8.39 -21.13 2.68
CA VAL A 145 9.67 -21.26 3.38
C VAL A 145 9.69 -22.49 4.27
N THR A 146 10.87 -23.08 4.49
CA THR A 146 11.09 -24.17 5.44
C THR A 146 12.46 -24.02 6.11
N ALA A 147 12.49 -23.83 7.43
CA ALA A 147 13.71 -23.92 8.23
C ALA A 147 14.04 -25.40 8.48
N THR A 148 15.24 -25.83 8.08
CA THR A 148 15.77 -27.17 8.40
C THR A 148 16.65 -27.14 9.64
N SER A 149 17.15 -25.96 10.00
CA SER A 149 17.68 -25.60 11.31
C SER A 149 17.53 -24.09 11.51
N LYS A 150 17.95 -23.58 12.67
CA LYS A 150 18.02 -22.13 12.92
C LYS A 150 19.01 -21.36 12.03
N THR A 151 19.78 -22.04 11.18
CA THR A 151 20.83 -21.47 10.30
C THR A 151 20.86 -22.12 8.92
N ALA A 152 19.80 -22.84 8.52
CA ALA A 152 19.65 -23.46 7.21
C ALA A 152 18.17 -23.65 6.86
N GLY A 153 17.84 -23.62 5.58
CA GLY A 153 16.46 -23.74 5.14
C GLY A 153 16.30 -23.67 3.62
N THR A 154 15.06 -23.56 3.18
CA THR A 154 14.71 -23.40 1.76
C THR A 154 13.63 -22.33 1.58
N ALA A 155 13.74 -21.60 0.48
CA ALA A 155 12.73 -20.70 -0.05
C ALA A 155 12.25 -21.22 -1.40
N ILE A 156 10.93 -21.30 -1.61
CA ILE A 156 10.33 -21.85 -2.83
C ILE A 156 9.25 -20.89 -3.33
N VAL A 157 9.34 -20.52 -4.61
CA VAL A 157 8.28 -19.80 -5.33
C VAL A 157 7.81 -20.69 -6.47
N LYS A 158 6.52 -21.05 -6.46
CA LYS A 158 5.86 -21.84 -7.49
C LYS A 158 4.78 -21.03 -8.18
N ASN A 159 4.95 -20.79 -9.48
CA ASN A 159 3.89 -20.23 -10.31
C ASN A 159 2.95 -21.36 -10.74
N VAL A 160 1.82 -21.48 -10.05
CA VAL A 160 0.82 -22.53 -10.27
C VAL A 160 0.16 -22.35 -11.64
N THR A 161 -0.11 -21.11 -12.07
CA THR A 161 -0.67 -20.80 -13.40
C THR A 161 0.21 -21.30 -14.54
N LYS A 162 1.54 -21.20 -14.40
CA LYS A 162 2.51 -21.57 -15.45
C LYS A 162 3.19 -22.93 -15.25
N GLY A 163 2.93 -23.60 -14.12
CA GLY A 163 3.56 -24.88 -13.78
C GLY A 163 5.06 -24.81 -13.50
N THR A 164 5.63 -23.62 -13.28
CA THR A 164 7.06 -23.41 -13.02
C THR A 164 7.33 -23.25 -11.53
N SER A 165 8.52 -23.63 -11.09
CA SER A 165 8.96 -23.50 -9.69
C SER A 165 10.44 -23.22 -9.62
N VAL A 166 10.83 -22.41 -8.65
CA VAL A 166 12.23 -22.11 -8.29
C VAL A 166 12.43 -22.35 -6.80
N THR A 167 13.66 -22.69 -6.42
CA THR A 167 14.03 -23.02 -5.04
C THR A 167 15.43 -22.50 -4.76
N HIS A 168 15.60 -21.86 -3.60
CA HIS A 168 16.89 -21.54 -3.02
C HIS A 168 17.09 -22.35 -1.73
N THR A 169 18.34 -22.72 -1.44
CA THR A 169 18.71 -23.48 -0.24
C THR A 169 19.79 -22.70 0.52
N PHE A 170 19.45 -22.28 1.72
CA PHE A 170 20.34 -21.60 2.67
C PHE A 170 21.11 -22.64 3.49
N SER A 171 22.37 -22.36 3.84
CA SER A 171 23.25 -23.32 4.52
C SER A 171 24.39 -22.64 5.27
N ASN A 172 24.34 -22.73 6.59
CA ASN A 172 25.33 -22.18 7.54
C ASN A 172 25.24 -20.66 7.73
N GLU A 173 24.03 -20.09 7.70
CA GLU A 173 23.77 -18.63 7.84
C GLU A 173 24.07 -18.06 9.24
N ALA A 174 24.74 -18.83 10.11
CA ALA A 174 25.08 -18.50 11.49
C ALA A 174 25.88 -17.19 11.63
N SER A 175 26.63 -16.79 10.60
CA SER A 175 27.39 -15.53 10.56
C SER A 175 26.55 -14.30 10.21
N LEU A 176 25.34 -14.48 9.67
CA LEU A 176 24.41 -13.39 9.35
C LEU A 176 23.43 -13.17 10.51
N GLY A 177 22.80 -14.26 10.95
CA GLY A 177 21.77 -14.25 11.98
C GLY A 177 21.10 -15.63 12.09
N SER A 178 20.73 -16.03 13.30
CA SER A 178 19.99 -17.28 13.51
C SER A 178 18.50 -17.00 13.71
N LEU A 179 17.66 -17.88 13.18
CA LEU A 179 16.22 -17.89 13.44
C LEU A 179 15.94 -18.24 14.92
N CYS A 180 14.92 -17.60 15.48
CA CYS A 180 14.33 -17.99 16.75
C CYS A 180 13.28 -19.11 16.56
N GLU A 181 12.64 -19.19 15.39
CA GLU A 181 11.47 -20.00 15.09
C GLU A 181 10.23 -19.56 15.90
N TYR A 182 10.09 -18.25 16.13
CA TYR A 182 9.07 -17.65 17.01
C TYR A 182 7.88 -17.07 16.25
N ASN A 183 8.08 -16.64 15.00
CA ASN A 183 7.01 -16.07 14.17
C ASN A 183 6.75 -16.92 12.91
N ALA A 184 5.52 -16.85 12.41
CA ALA A 184 5.10 -17.37 11.13
C ALA A 184 4.05 -16.45 10.51
N GLU A 185 4.30 -15.94 9.31
CA GLU A 185 3.55 -14.79 8.80
C GLU A 185 3.25 -14.78 7.30
N TRP A 186 2.20 -14.03 6.95
CA TRP A 186 1.71 -13.77 5.59
C TRP A 186 1.53 -12.27 5.44
N ILE A 187 2.44 -11.62 4.72
CA ILE A 187 2.62 -10.17 4.76
C ILE A 187 2.49 -9.57 3.35
N VAL A 188 1.81 -8.43 3.28
CA VAL A 188 1.97 -7.41 2.25
C VAL A 188 2.83 -6.30 2.84
N GLU A 189 3.94 -5.96 2.20
CA GLU A 189 4.91 -5.01 2.75
C GLU A 189 5.20 -3.82 1.80
N ASP A 190 5.33 -2.65 2.41
CA ASP A 190 6.03 -1.51 1.84
C ASP A 190 7.51 -1.62 2.21
N PHE A 191 8.33 -2.18 1.32
CA PHE A 191 9.71 -2.57 1.62
C PHE A 191 10.68 -1.39 1.48
N GLU A 192 11.90 -1.52 2.00
CA GLU A 192 12.93 -0.49 1.82
C GLU A 192 13.74 -0.69 0.53
N SER A 193 14.01 0.43 -0.15
CA SER A 193 14.92 0.50 -1.28
C SER A 193 15.65 1.84 -1.27
N GLY A 194 16.98 1.81 -1.21
CA GLY A 194 17.80 3.02 -1.18
C GLY A 194 17.81 3.79 0.15
N GLY A 195 17.39 3.16 1.25
CA GLY A 195 17.40 3.74 2.61
C GLY A 195 16.11 4.46 3.01
N SER A 196 15.02 4.24 2.28
CA SER A 196 13.66 4.59 2.67
C SER A 196 12.68 3.52 2.21
N LEU A 197 11.49 3.51 2.80
CA LEU A 197 10.33 2.79 2.24
C LEU A 197 10.09 3.23 0.79
N VAL A 198 9.56 2.33 -0.03
CA VAL A 198 9.19 2.67 -1.41
C VAL A 198 7.95 3.55 -1.45
N SER A 199 7.62 4.08 -2.64
CA SER A 199 6.31 4.70 -2.83
C SER A 199 5.28 3.56 -2.84
N PHE A 200 4.53 3.35 -1.77
CA PHE A 200 3.62 2.19 -1.70
C PHE A 200 2.54 2.23 -2.80
N ALA A 201 2.54 1.21 -3.66
CA ALA A 201 1.60 1.10 -4.77
C ALA A 201 0.23 0.59 -4.31
N ASN A 202 -0.83 1.13 -4.91
CA ASN A 202 -2.18 0.61 -4.75
C ASN A 202 -2.31 -0.76 -5.43
N PHE A 203 -2.05 -1.81 -4.66
CA PHE A 203 -2.19 -3.22 -5.05
C PHE A 203 -3.65 -3.71 -5.08
N GLY A 204 -4.62 -2.88 -4.65
CA GLY A 204 -6.03 -3.22 -4.53
C GLY A 204 -6.31 -4.20 -3.39
N THR A 205 -6.11 -5.49 -3.62
CA THR A 205 -6.30 -6.55 -2.63
C THR A 205 -5.38 -7.72 -2.91
N VAL A 206 -4.68 -8.19 -1.86
CA VAL A 206 -3.96 -9.47 -1.86
C VAL A 206 -4.68 -10.39 -0.88
N THR A 207 -4.92 -11.63 -1.28
CA THR A 207 -5.46 -12.66 -0.38
C THR A 207 -4.58 -13.89 -0.44
N PHE A 208 -3.93 -14.20 0.67
CA PHE A 208 -3.30 -15.49 0.89
C PHE A 208 -4.39 -16.52 1.20
N SER A 209 -4.39 -17.60 0.44
CA SER A 209 -5.26 -18.76 0.56
C SER A 209 -4.41 -20.02 0.81
N GLY A 210 -4.98 -21.04 1.45
CA GLY A 210 -4.19 -22.18 1.92
C GLY A 210 -3.09 -21.80 2.91
N ALA A 211 -3.27 -20.67 3.61
CA ALA A 211 -2.32 -20.13 4.57
C ALA A 211 -2.14 -21.13 5.72
N SER A 212 -0.94 -21.69 5.84
CA SER A 212 -0.61 -22.72 6.84
C SER A 212 0.85 -22.66 7.25
N ALA A 213 1.11 -22.98 8.51
CA ALA A 213 2.45 -23.08 9.08
C ALA A 213 2.67 -24.46 9.71
N VAL A 214 3.91 -24.88 9.89
CA VAL A 214 4.29 -26.07 10.65
C VAL A 214 4.86 -25.63 11.98
N LYS A 215 4.15 -25.94 13.07
CA LYS A 215 4.55 -25.66 14.45
C LYS A 215 4.88 -26.97 15.16
N SER A 216 6.15 -27.15 15.55
CA SER A 216 6.64 -28.36 16.21
C SER A 216 6.24 -29.66 15.48
N GLY A 217 6.33 -29.66 14.14
CA GLY A 217 5.97 -30.79 13.28
C GLY A 217 4.46 -30.95 12.98
N THR A 218 3.58 -30.12 13.54
CA THR A 218 2.14 -30.14 13.28
C THR A 218 1.73 -28.97 12.39
N SER A 219 0.90 -29.21 11.37
CA SER A 219 0.35 -28.13 10.54
C SER A 219 -0.74 -27.37 11.31
N VAL A 220 -0.65 -26.04 11.28
CA VAL A 220 -1.62 -25.10 11.86
C VAL A 220 -2.07 -24.09 10.79
N GLY A 221 -3.31 -23.64 10.90
CA GLY A 221 -3.84 -22.52 10.13
C GLY A 221 -3.54 -21.17 10.78
N VAL A 222 -4.26 -20.13 10.35
CA VAL A 222 -4.04 -18.72 10.77
C VAL A 222 -4.84 -18.30 12.03
N THR A 223 -5.56 -19.23 12.65
CA THR A 223 -6.40 -18.95 13.82
C THR A 223 -5.56 -18.47 15.00
N GLY A 224 -5.89 -17.29 15.54
CA GLY A 224 -5.15 -16.66 16.65
C GLY A 224 -3.92 -15.87 16.21
N ALA A 225 -3.73 -15.62 14.92
CA ALA A 225 -2.73 -14.68 14.44
C ALA A 225 -3.08 -13.23 14.80
N THR A 226 -2.07 -12.44 15.17
CA THR A 226 -2.17 -11.00 15.31
C THR A 226 -2.34 -10.39 13.92
N ILE A 227 -3.41 -9.63 13.70
CA ILE A 227 -3.60 -8.85 12.48
C ILE A 227 -2.78 -7.56 12.58
N ILE A 228 -2.15 -7.18 11.47
CA ILE A 228 -1.32 -5.99 11.36
C ILE A 228 -1.76 -5.19 10.14
N ASP A 229 -1.87 -3.87 10.27
CA ASP A 229 -2.06 -2.94 9.15
C ASP A 229 -0.87 -1.97 9.02
N ILE A 230 -0.56 -1.56 7.78
CA ILE A 230 0.39 -0.48 7.52
C ILE A 230 -0.25 0.85 7.93
N GLU A 231 0.46 1.60 8.76
CA GLU A 231 0.17 3.00 9.07
C GLU A 231 1.40 3.87 8.79
N GLN A 232 1.24 4.86 7.92
CA GLN A 232 2.33 5.76 7.55
C GLN A 232 1.95 7.22 7.75
N SER A 233 2.85 7.97 8.38
CA SER A 233 2.63 9.35 8.81
C SER A 233 1.32 9.54 9.61
N ASN A 234 0.85 8.50 10.31
CA ASN A 234 -0.47 8.37 10.99
C ASN A 234 -1.70 8.22 10.05
N THR A 235 -1.55 7.55 8.91
CA THR A 235 -2.66 7.16 8.02
C THR A 235 -2.64 5.65 7.88
N ILE A 236 -3.71 4.95 8.28
CA ILE A 236 -3.83 3.51 8.04
C ILE A 236 -4.06 3.28 6.54
N LEU A 237 -3.09 2.68 5.86
CA LEU A 237 -3.10 2.46 4.42
C LEU A 237 -3.80 1.16 4.02
N THR A 238 -3.84 0.17 4.92
CA THR A 238 -4.40 -1.16 4.64
C THR A 238 -5.61 -1.51 5.51
N ASP A 239 -6.31 -2.58 5.12
CA ASP A 239 -7.41 -3.23 5.84
C ASP A 239 -7.18 -4.75 5.79
N CYS A 240 -6.53 -5.31 6.81
CA CYS A 240 -6.22 -6.74 6.88
C CYS A 240 -7.19 -7.51 7.79
N SER A 241 -7.49 -8.76 7.43
CA SER A 241 -8.36 -9.66 8.20
C SER A 241 -8.15 -11.14 7.86
N LEU A 242 -8.57 -12.03 8.75
CA LEU A 242 -8.60 -13.48 8.51
C LEU A 242 -9.83 -13.89 7.70
N VAL A 243 -9.65 -14.82 6.76
CA VAL A 243 -10.72 -15.45 5.97
C VAL A 243 -10.79 -16.93 6.35
N GLY A 244 -11.66 -17.24 7.30
CA GLY A 244 -11.75 -18.58 7.90
C GLY A 244 -10.48 -18.94 8.66
N THR A 245 -10.09 -20.22 8.62
CA THR A 245 -8.93 -20.75 9.37
C THR A 245 -7.65 -20.85 8.53
N SER A 246 -7.68 -20.51 7.24
CA SER A 246 -6.57 -20.73 6.30
C SER A 246 -6.48 -19.63 5.22
N GLY A 247 -6.88 -18.41 5.56
CA GLY A 247 -6.83 -17.27 4.65
C GLY A 247 -6.52 -15.96 5.37
N VAL A 248 -5.77 -15.10 4.72
CA VAL A 248 -5.42 -13.74 5.16
C VAL A 248 -5.69 -12.82 3.98
N THR A 249 -6.54 -11.82 4.14
CA THR A 249 -6.81 -10.81 3.11
C THR A 249 -6.35 -9.45 3.59
N CYS A 250 -5.69 -8.70 2.72
CA CYS A 250 -5.28 -7.32 2.95
C CYS A 250 -5.70 -6.49 1.76
N LYS A 251 -6.38 -5.37 2.03
CA LYS A 251 -6.86 -4.41 1.02
C LYS A 251 -6.16 -3.07 1.25
N LEU A 252 -6.04 -2.24 0.21
CA LEU A 252 -5.72 -0.83 0.42
C LEU A 252 -7.00 -0.07 0.84
N LYS A 253 -6.90 0.96 1.69
CA LYS A 253 -7.96 1.92 2.04
C LYS A 253 -7.94 3.16 1.13
N LEU A 254 -9.12 3.68 0.76
CA LEU A 254 -9.34 4.79 -0.20
C LEU A 254 -10.42 5.75 0.37
N GLU A 255 -11.05 6.70 -0.36
CA GLU A 255 -12.02 7.66 0.28
C GLU A 255 -12.92 8.44 -0.71
N MET A 256 -14.24 8.14 -0.85
CA MET A 256 -15.16 9.01 -1.65
C MET A 256 -15.93 10.02 -0.80
N PRO A 257 -16.02 11.28 -1.27
CA PRO A 257 -16.81 12.33 -0.63
C PRO A 257 -18.05 12.81 -1.43
N ILE A 258 -19.07 13.24 -0.71
CA ILE A 258 -19.99 14.31 -1.11
C ILE A 258 -19.66 15.53 -0.24
N LEU A 259 -19.32 16.66 -0.87
CA LEU A 259 -18.97 17.91 -0.20
C LEU A 259 -20.04 18.96 -0.48
N LYS A 260 -20.53 19.61 0.57
CA LYS A 260 -21.54 20.66 0.47
C LYS A 260 -21.02 21.92 1.15
N LEU A 261 -21.04 23.05 0.44
CA LEU A 261 -20.69 24.37 0.96
C LEU A 261 -21.94 25.22 1.01
N TYR A 262 -22.33 25.68 2.19
CA TYR A 262 -23.41 26.64 2.37
C TYR A 262 -22.82 28.04 2.54
N THR A 263 -23.30 28.96 1.71
CA THR A 263 -22.82 30.34 1.63
C THR A 263 -24.01 31.30 1.56
N SER A 264 -23.74 32.59 1.69
CA SER A 264 -24.72 33.66 1.38
C SER A 264 -24.78 33.90 -0.14
N PRO A 265 -25.79 34.62 -0.65
CA PRO A 265 -25.94 34.85 -2.09
C PRO A 265 -24.75 35.64 -2.66
N GLY A 266 -24.20 35.18 -3.79
CA GLY A 266 -23.05 35.82 -4.45
C GLY A 266 -21.77 35.89 -3.62
N GLN A 267 -21.66 35.15 -2.51
CA GLN A 267 -20.49 35.21 -1.63
C GLN A 267 -19.22 34.70 -2.33
N LEU A 268 -19.33 33.62 -3.11
CA LEU A 268 -18.26 33.10 -3.99
C LEU A 268 -18.64 33.36 -5.45
N THR A 269 -17.70 33.82 -6.28
CA THR A 269 -17.91 33.86 -7.74
C THR A 269 -17.89 32.45 -8.35
N ASP A 270 -18.33 32.31 -9.59
CA ASP A 270 -18.35 31.00 -10.25
C ASP A 270 -16.93 30.48 -10.57
N GLU A 271 -15.98 31.38 -10.81
CA GLU A 271 -14.55 31.06 -10.89
C GLU A 271 -14.02 30.56 -9.54
N GLU A 272 -14.39 31.21 -8.43
CA GLU A 272 -13.99 30.78 -7.08
C GLU A 272 -14.56 29.40 -6.72
N LYS A 273 -15.81 29.12 -7.11
CA LYS A 273 -16.46 27.81 -6.96
C LYS A 273 -15.71 26.75 -7.78
N GLN A 274 -15.34 27.05 -9.03
CA GLN A 274 -14.61 26.14 -9.92
C GLN A 274 -13.20 25.84 -9.41
N GLU A 275 -12.45 26.84 -8.94
CA GLU A 275 -11.12 26.66 -8.33
C GLU A 275 -11.21 25.78 -7.09
N LEU A 276 -12.11 26.10 -6.16
CA LEU A 276 -12.26 25.36 -4.91
C LEU A 276 -12.73 23.92 -5.15
N ALA A 277 -13.64 23.71 -6.10
CA ALA A 277 -14.04 22.38 -6.52
C ALA A 277 -12.88 21.58 -7.10
N THR A 278 -12.02 22.21 -7.90
CA THR A 278 -10.82 21.58 -8.48
C THR A 278 -9.81 21.19 -7.40
N ILE A 279 -9.51 22.10 -6.46
CA ILE A 279 -8.59 21.85 -5.35
C ILE A 279 -9.10 20.71 -4.46
N LEU A 280 -10.36 20.75 -4.03
CA LEU A 280 -10.95 19.71 -3.21
C LEU A 280 -10.96 18.36 -3.94
N THR A 281 -11.35 18.33 -5.21
CA THR A 281 -11.34 17.09 -6.03
C THR A 281 -9.93 16.48 -6.14
N SER A 282 -8.89 17.31 -6.24
CA SER A 282 -7.49 16.85 -6.33
C SER A 282 -7.03 16.03 -5.12
N GLY A 283 -7.63 16.23 -3.95
CA GLY A 283 -7.35 15.45 -2.74
C GLY A 283 -7.69 13.97 -2.89
N TYR A 284 -8.81 13.67 -3.56
CA TYR A 284 -9.37 12.31 -3.65
C TYR A 284 -9.03 11.59 -4.95
N THR A 285 -8.75 12.31 -6.04
CA THR A 285 -8.46 11.71 -7.37
C THR A 285 -7.17 10.89 -7.43
N LYS A 286 -6.35 10.92 -6.38
CA LYS A 286 -5.21 9.99 -6.20
C LYS A 286 -5.67 8.53 -6.08
N LEU A 287 -6.91 8.31 -5.62
CA LEU A 287 -7.39 7.02 -5.14
C LEU A 287 -8.62 6.52 -5.92
N MET A 288 -9.51 7.39 -6.41
CA MET A 288 -10.66 6.96 -7.24
C MET A 288 -11.01 8.00 -8.34
N PRO A 289 -11.99 7.74 -9.24
CA PRO A 289 -12.34 8.66 -10.34
C PRO A 289 -12.77 10.05 -9.87
N ALA A 290 -12.53 11.08 -10.68
CA ALA A 290 -13.03 12.43 -10.39
C ALA A 290 -14.56 12.51 -10.27
N PHE A 291 -15.31 11.73 -11.06
CA PHE A 291 -16.78 11.69 -11.02
C PHE A 291 -17.37 11.03 -9.76
N PHE A 292 -16.52 10.55 -8.84
CA PHE A 292 -16.92 10.12 -7.51
C PHE A 292 -16.98 11.27 -6.50
N VAL A 293 -16.32 12.39 -6.77
CA VAL A 293 -16.29 13.58 -5.91
C VAL A 293 -17.46 14.48 -6.30
N ASN A 294 -18.49 14.52 -5.47
CA ASN A 294 -19.64 15.40 -5.68
C ASN A 294 -19.48 16.68 -4.86
N ILE A 295 -19.42 17.85 -5.48
CA ILE A 295 -19.29 19.14 -4.78
C ILE A 295 -20.48 20.02 -5.10
N MET A 296 -21.18 20.49 -4.06
CA MET A 296 -22.40 21.29 -4.17
C MET A 296 -22.24 22.62 -3.44
N PHE A 297 -22.50 23.73 -4.14
CA PHE A 297 -22.55 25.06 -3.55
C PHE A 297 -24.01 25.46 -3.35
N HIS A 298 -24.39 25.69 -2.09
CA HIS A 298 -25.73 26.06 -1.67
C HIS A 298 -25.72 27.52 -1.19
N GLU A 299 -26.04 28.43 -2.09
CA GLU A 299 -26.35 29.81 -1.71
C GLU A 299 -27.71 29.84 -1.01
N LEU A 300 -27.69 30.06 0.30
CA LEU A 300 -28.90 30.23 1.10
C LEU A 300 -29.35 31.68 0.99
N PRO A 301 -30.66 31.97 0.79
CA PRO A 301 -31.15 33.35 0.67
C PRO A 301 -30.81 34.20 1.90
N ASP A 302 -30.79 35.52 1.70
CA ASP A 302 -30.61 36.47 2.80
C ASP A 302 -31.59 36.19 3.94
N ASN A 303 -31.11 36.30 5.18
CA ASN A 303 -31.86 35.97 6.39
C ASN A 303 -32.37 34.52 6.46
N SER A 304 -31.77 33.58 5.72
CA SER A 304 -32.04 32.13 5.83
C SER A 304 -30.88 31.32 6.43
N PHE A 305 -29.74 31.97 6.71
CA PHE A 305 -28.54 31.36 7.28
C PHE A 305 -28.11 32.14 8.52
N PHE A 306 -28.20 31.49 9.69
CA PHE A 306 -27.91 32.10 10.99
C PHE A 306 -26.79 31.38 11.72
N LEU A 307 -25.91 32.14 12.36
CA LEU A 307 -24.88 31.67 13.28
C LEU A 307 -25.07 32.39 14.63
N GLY A 308 -25.16 31.64 15.73
CA GLY A 308 -25.38 32.22 17.07
C GLY A 308 -26.66 33.08 17.17
N GLY A 309 -27.70 32.75 16.40
CA GLY A 309 -28.96 33.52 16.35
C GLY A 309 -28.91 34.82 15.53
N LYS A 310 -27.84 35.09 14.77
CA LYS A 310 -27.72 36.27 13.89
C LYS A 310 -27.48 35.85 12.43
N PRO A 311 -27.97 36.59 11.42
CA PRO A 311 -27.64 36.31 10.02
C PRO A 311 -26.13 36.32 9.78
N THR A 312 -25.63 35.43 8.93
CA THR A 312 -24.18 35.22 8.66
C THR A 312 -23.47 36.37 7.94
N SER A 313 -24.20 37.37 7.44
CA SER A 313 -23.67 38.63 6.86
C SER A 313 -22.70 38.47 5.67
N GLY A 314 -22.75 37.36 4.92
CA GLY A 314 -21.82 37.12 3.81
C GLY A 314 -20.38 36.76 4.24
N LYS A 315 -20.14 36.41 5.51
CA LYS A 315 -18.79 36.17 6.06
C LYS A 315 -18.58 34.79 6.68
N PHE A 316 -19.58 33.92 6.65
CA PHE A 316 -19.46 32.55 7.17
C PHE A 316 -19.67 31.53 6.07
N ILE A 317 -18.94 30.41 6.14
CA ILE A 317 -19.09 29.25 5.25
C ILE A 317 -19.30 28.00 6.11
N ARG A 318 -20.38 27.25 5.86
CA ARG A 318 -20.54 25.91 6.44
C ARG A 318 -20.09 24.88 5.41
N PHE A 319 -19.10 24.08 5.74
CA PHE A 319 -18.68 22.93 4.93
C PHE A 319 -19.11 21.64 5.62
N THR A 320 -19.77 20.76 4.88
CA THR A 320 -20.10 19.40 5.35
C THR A 320 -19.61 18.38 4.34
N ALA A 321 -18.87 17.38 4.82
CA ALA A 321 -18.51 16.20 4.04
C ALA A 321 -19.33 14.99 4.47
N GLU A 322 -19.68 14.16 3.49
CA GLU A 322 -20.37 12.89 3.66
C GLU A 322 -19.54 11.85 2.90
N HIS A 323 -18.80 11.02 3.64
CA HIS A 323 -17.93 9.99 3.08
C HIS A 323 -18.74 8.69 2.90
N ILE A 324 -18.69 8.11 1.69
CA ILE A 324 -19.61 7.03 1.26
C ILE A 324 -18.90 5.78 0.77
N ALA A 325 -17.87 5.93 -0.08
CA ALA A 325 -17.20 4.73 -0.60
C ALA A 325 -16.25 4.10 0.40
N LEU A 326 -15.76 4.89 1.35
CA LEU A 326 -14.82 4.51 2.41
C LEU A 326 -15.00 5.50 3.57
N ASN A 327 -14.86 4.97 4.77
CA ASN A 327 -15.14 5.63 6.04
C ASN A 327 -13.83 5.72 6.85
N PHE A 328 -13.75 6.67 7.79
CA PHE A 328 -12.68 6.74 8.79
C PHE A 328 -12.72 5.52 9.72
N ASN A 329 -13.91 4.97 10.01
CA ASN A 329 -14.08 3.79 10.88
C ASN A 329 -13.35 3.97 12.22
N GLU A 330 -13.64 5.07 12.93
CA GLU A 330 -13.03 5.45 14.21
C GLU A 330 -11.54 5.89 14.16
N ASP A 331 -10.90 5.94 12.98
CA ASP A 331 -9.56 6.54 12.80
C ASP A 331 -9.59 8.06 12.95
N LEU A 332 -9.50 8.53 14.20
CA LEU A 332 -9.47 9.95 14.55
C LEU A 332 -8.25 10.69 14.01
N VAL A 333 -7.13 10.02 13.68
CA VAL A 333 -5.93 10.72 13.19
C VAL A 333 -6.03 10.99 11.69
N ARG A 334 -6.57 10.05 10.92
CA ARG A 334 -6.97 10.28 9.53
C ARG A 334 -8.08 11.33 9.43
N ALA A 335 -9.08 11.26 10.32
CA ALA A 335 -10.11 12.30 10.42
C ALA A 335 -9.51 13.68 10.72
N ASN A 336 -8.59 13.80 11.68
CA ASN A 336 -7.92 15.08 11.98
C ASN A 336 -7.09 15.59 10.79
N ARG A 337 -6.27 14.75 10.13
CA ARG A 337 -5.51 15.18 8.95
C ARG A 337 -6.41 15.68 7.82
N TYR A 338 -7.56 15.03 7.63
CA TYR A 338 -8.58 15.47 6.68
C TYR A 338 -9.13 16.85 7.05
N LEU A 339 -9.50 17.04 8.33
CA LEU A 339 -9.99 18.32 8.86
C LEU A 339 -8.93 19.43 8.76
N ASP A 340 -7.67 19.13 9.04
CA ASP A 340 -6.53 20.06 8.92
C ASP A 340 -6.31 20.48 7.46
N TRP A 341 -6.35 19.54 6.50
CA TRP A 341 -6.22 19.83 5.08
C TRP A 341 -7.35 20.72 4.54
N VAL A 342 -8.61 20.43 4.92
CA VAL A 342 -9.75 21.31 4.60
C VAL A 342 -9.57 22.67 5.29
N GLY A 343 -9.13 22.68 6.54
CA GLY A 343 -8.85 23.88 7.33
C GLY A 343 -7.79 24.77 6.70
N GLU A 344 -6.71 24.20 6.16
CA GLU A 344 -5.65 24.92 5.47
C GLU A 344 -6.16 25.57 4.17
N ILE A 345 -6.88 24.82 3.32
CA ILE A 345 -7.51 25.35 2.10
C ILE A 345 -8.41 26.55 2.45
N PHE A 346 -9.20 26.42 3.52
CA PHE A 346 -10.15 27.45 3.94
C PHE A 346 -9.42 28.66 4.54
N ASN A 347 -8.39 28.45 5.35
CA ASN A 347 -7.60 29.53 5.93
C ASN A 347 -6.92 30.36 4.83
N GLN A 348 -6.18 29.72 3.92
CA GLN A 348 -5.51 30.40 2.81
C GLN A 348 -6.50 31.24 1.98
N ARG A 349 -7.70 30.73 1.73
CA ARG A 349 -8.68 31.34 0.82
C ARG A 349 -9.63 32.35 1.47
N PHE A 350 -9.87 32.27 2.78
CA PHE A 350 -10.94 33.02 3.46
C PHE A 350 -10.49 33.85 4.67
N ASP A 351 -9.40 33.49 5.36
CA ASP A 351 -8.94 34.19 6.57
C ASP A 351 -8.58 35.66 6.27
N HIS A 352 -7.83 35.89 5.20
CA HIS A 352 -7.44 37.23 4.73
C HIS A 352 -8.64 38.11 4.30
N ARG A 353 -9.85 37.54 4.15
CA ARG A 353 -11.11 38.26 3.85
C ARG A 353 -11.90 38.61 5.13
N GLY A 354 -11.40 38.20 6.30
CA GLY A 354 -12.12 38.31 7.58
C GLY A 354 -13.38 37.43 7.61
N TRP A 355 -13.32 36.27 6.96
CA TRP A 355 -14.40 35.27 6.95
C TRP A 355 -14.10 34.14 7.94
N THR A 356 -15.15 33.43 8.35
CA THR A 356 -15.09 32.30 9.28
C THR A 356 -15.76 31.07 8.67
N TRP A 357 -15.46 29.88 9.20
CA TRP A 357 -16.02 28.63 8.69
C TRP A 357 -16.21 27.58 9.78
N GLU A 358 -17.06 26.60 9.49
CA GLU A 358 -17.27 25.41 10.33
C GLU A 358 -17.30 24.16 9.44
N VAL A 359 -16.53 23.14 9.83
CA VAL A 359 -16.35 21.87 9.11
C VAL A 359 -16.96 20.74 9.93
N SER A 360 -17.61 19.79 9.27
CA SER A 360 -17.96 18.50 9.89
C SER A 360 -18.01 17.40 8.83
N VAL A 361 -17.68 16.18 9.24
CA VAL A 361 -17.75 14.99 8.37
C VAL A 361 -18.79 14.01 8.93
N THR A 362 -19.42 13.27 8.02
CA THR A 362 -20.35 12.17 8.30
C THR A 362 -19.97 10.97 7.44
N GLU A 363 -20.28 9.77 7.90
CA GLU A 363 -19.87 8.50 7.29
C GLU A 363 -21.10 7.64 7.00
N SER A 364 -21.09 6.86 5.92
CA SER A 364 -22.26 6.08 5.49
C SER A 364 -21.88 4.70 4.95
N ARG A 365 -22.88 3.85 4.66
CA ARG A 365 -22.65 2.47 4.22
C ARG A 365 -22.49 2.37 2.70
N ARG A 366 -21.29 1.99 2.26
CA ARG A 366 -20.94 1.77 0.85
C ARG A 366 -21.93 0.83 0.14
N GLU A 367 -22.35 -0.25 0.79
CA GLU A 367 -23.22 -1.28 0.21
C GLU A 367 -24.57 -0.72 -0.28
N LEU A 368 -25.02 0.41 0.28
CA LEU A 368 -26.27 1.09 -0.05
C LEU A 368 -26.14 2.09 -1.21
N TRP A 369 -24.93 2.33 -1.71
CA TRP A 369 -24.64 3.31 -2.75
C TRP A 369 -24.51 2.68 -4.15
N ARG A 370 -24.92 3.42 -5.19
CA ARG A 370 -24.89 3.03 -6.61
C ARG A 370 -24.49 4.21 -7.48
N VAL A 371 -23.85 3.92 -8.63
CA VAL A 371 -23.69 4.90 -9.72
C VAL A 371 -24.41 4.36 -10.95
N GLN A 372 -25.38 5.10 -11.48
CA GLN A 372 -26.22 4.65 -12.60
C GLN A 372 -26.83 3.24 -12.36
N SER A 373 -27.30 3.00 -11.13
CA SER A 373 -27.80 1.70 -10.64
C SER A 373 -26.78 0.55 -10.58
N LEU A 374 -25.52 0.77 -10.99
CA LEU A 374 -24.43 -0.20 -10.86
C LEU A 374 -23.87 -0.18 -9.44
N VAL A 375 -23.56 -1.36 -8.90
CA VAL A 375 -22.69 -1.47 -7.73
C VAL A 375 -21.33 -0.89 -8.13
N PRO A 376 -20.77 0.08 -7.41
CA PRO A 376 -19.50 0.65 -7.79
C PRO A 376 -18.38 -0.37 -7.54
N PRO A 377 -17.42 -0.55 -8.46
CA PRO A 377 -16.33 -1.50 -8.29
C PRO A 377 -15.58 -1.26 -6.98
N LEU A 378 -15.05 -2.33 -6.38
CA LEU A 378 -14.09 -2.18 -5.28
C LEU A 378 -12.89 -1.40 -5.79
N VAL A 379 -12.39 -0.45 -5.01
CA VAL A 379 -11.33 0.44 -5.49
C VAL A 379 -10.04 -0.37 -5.65
N GLY A 380 -9.32 -0.18 -6.77
CA GLY A 380 -8.21 -1.05 -7.17
C GLY A 380 -8.59 -2.24 -8.06
N SER A 381 -9.89 -2.60 -8.15
CA SER A 381 -10.35 -3.65 -9.09
C SER A 381 -10.28 -3.21 -10.56
N GLU A 382 -10.34 -4.18 -11.49
CA GLU A 382 -10.34 -3.90 -12.92
C GLU A 382 -11.55 -3.05 -13.35
N GLY A 383 -12.73 -3.30 -12.77
CA GLY A 383 -13.90 -2.45 -12.96
C GLY A 383 -13.63 -0.99 -12.55
N MET A 384 -12.87 -0.77 -11.47
CA MET A 384 -12.50 0.59 -11.05
C MET A 384 -11.56 1.26 -12.03
N LYS A 385 -10.58 0.53 -12.58
CA LYS A 385 -9.66 1.08 -13.59
C LYS A 385 -10.44 1.52 -14.82
N VAL A 386 -11.32 0.67 -15.35
CA VAL A 386 -12.19 0.99 -16.49
C VAL A 386 -13.05 2.23 -16.20
N TRP A 387 -13.55 2.37 -14.97
CA TRP A 387 -14.30 3.56 -14.55
C TRP A 387 -13.41 4.81 -14.49
N MET A 388 -12.22 4.73 -13.88
CA MET A 388 -11.25 5.82 -13.79
C MET A 388 -10.77 6.30 -15.16
N GLU A 389 -10.33 5.39 -16.03
CA GLU A 389 -9.83 5.67 -17.38
C GLU A 389 -10.95 6.16 -18.30
N GLY A 390 -12.14 5.58 -18.22
CA GLY A 390 -13.31 6.00 -18.98
C GLY A 390 -13.95 7.30 -18.50
N GLY A 391 -13.54 7.83 -17.34
CA GLY A 391 -14.11 9.01 -16.69
C GLY A 391 -15.60 8.89 -16.34
N LYS A 392 -16.15 7.67 -16.32
CA LYS A 392 -17.58 7.39 -16.17
C LYS A 392 -17.84 5.99 -15.66
N ALA A 393 -18.98 5.79 -15.00
CA ALA A 393 -19.48 4.46 -14.69
C ALA A 393 -19.90 3.71 -15.97
N VAL A 394 -19.52 2.43 -16.06
CA VAL A 394 -19.94 1.49 -17.11
C VAL A 394 -20.28 0.13 -16.50
N PRO A 395 -21.17 -0.68 -17.11
CA PRO A 395 -21.43 -2.04 -16.64
C PRO A 395 -20.13 -2.86 -16.52
N TRP A 396 -20.00 -3.61 -15.43
CA TRP A 396 -18.86 -4.47 -15.14
C TRP A 396 -19.35 -5.76 -14.46
N GLU A 397 -18.59 -6.84 -14.59
CA GLU A 397 -18.91 -8.12 -13.96
C GLU A 397 -18.39 -8.17 -12.51
N GLY A 398 -19.20 -7.67 -11.58
CA GLY A 398 -18.93 -7.88 -10.15
C GLY A 398 -20.04 -7.39 -9.23
N GLU A 399 -20.08 -8.01 -8.05
CA GLU A 399 -21.03 -7.82 -6.93
C GLU A 399 -22.43 -7.35 -7.33
N LYS A 400 -23.31 -8.34 -7.56
CA LYS A 400 -24.71 -8.18 -7.14
C LYS A 400 -24.73 -8.43 -5.63
N LEU A 401 -25.52 -7.63 -4.89
CA LEU A 401 -25.84 -7.92 -3.48
C LEU A 401 -26.50 -9.29 -3.33
#